data_AF-A0A7Y4W1Q4-F1
#
_entry.id   AF-A0A7Y4W1Q4-F1
#
_cell.length_a   1.000
_cell.length_b   1.000
_cell.length_c   1.000
_cell.angle_alpha   90.00
_cell.angle_beta   90.00
_cell.angle_gamma   90.00
#
_symmetry.space_group_name_H-M   'P 1'
#
loop_
_entity.id
_entity.type
_entity.pdbx_description
1 polymer ?
#
loop_
_entity_poly.entity_id
_entity_poly.type
_entity_poly.pdbx_seq_one_letter_code
_entity_poly.pdbx_strand_id
1 'polypeptide(L)'
;MKLILANLVVGILLIYLGCSAGGLGLMVAWLGVGFILTGLGYAGIDARIYGKNETGDFPWWSIMLYMPFFCYTLATWHVVQCLIRERSYDWITGDLIVGRRLWKREYPENVQIVVDLTAEFHEPKSVIENIAYISLPILDGHIPEIHRMNDALDKLTSGITYIHCGQGHGRSGLIAALLLARQGIIRTPQEAILLLKSKRPKLGLTAKQFEFLCQQMQQYQQKQR
;
A
#
# COMPACT_ATOMS: atom_id res chain seq x y z
N MET A 1 -1.22 14.41 -9.87
CA MET A 1 -0.43 15.13 -10.89
C MET A 1 1.08 15.01 -10.72
N LYS A 2 1.68 15.36 -9.55
CA LYS A 2 3.14 15.27 -9.36
C LYS A 2 3.73 13.87 -9.65
N LEU A 3 3.14 12.82 -9.07
CA LEU A 3 3.60 11.44 -9.30
C LEU A 3 3.41 10.97 -10.74
N ILE A 4 2.36 11.43 -11.43
CA ILE A 4 2.12 11.10 -12.84
C ILE A 4 3.27 11.66 -13.68
N LEU A 5 3.50 12.98 -13.59
CA LEU A 5 4.53 13.66 -14.37
C LEU A 5 5.93 13.13 -14.06
N ALA A 6 6.24 12.90 -12.78
CA ALA A 6 7.55 12.37 -12.39
C ALA A 6 7.81 10.99 -13.01
N ASN A 7 6.85 10.06 -12.90
CA ASN A 7 6.99 8.72 -13.48
C ASN A 7 7.07 8.76 -15.01
N LEU A 8 6.25 9.59 -15.67
CA LEU A 8 6.29 9.72 -17.13
C LEU A 8 7.60 10.31 -17.63
N VAL A 9 8.09 11.39 -17.01
CA VAL A 9 9.36 12.04 -17.41
C VAL A 9 10.55 11.10 -17.18
N VAL A 10 10.63 10.46 -16.01
CA VAL A 10 11.69 9.48 -15.72
C VAL A 10 11.63 8.30 -16.69
N GLY A 11 10.43 7.78 -16.96
CA GLY A 11 10.23 6.69 -17.91
C GLY A 11 10.70 7.05 -19.32
N ILE A 12 10.31 8.22 -19.84
CA ILE A 12 10.73 8.71 -21.17
C ILE A 12 12.25 8.86 -21.24
N LEU A 13 12.86 9.45 -20.20
CA LEU A 13 14.30 9.65 -20.14
C LEU A 13 15.07 8.31 -20.13
N LEU A 14 14.63 7.34 -19.32
CA LEU A 14 15.25 6.02 -19.25
C LEU A 14 15.11 5.25 -20.57
N ILE A 15 13.97 5.34 -21.24
CA ILE A 15 13.76 4.76 -22.57
C ILE A 15 14.72 5.39 -23.58
N TYR A 16 14.78 6.73 -23.63
CA TYR A 16 15.67 7.44 -24.56
C TYR A 16 17.14 7.06 -24.35
N LEU A 17 17.62 7.09 -23.11
CA LEU A 17 19.01 6.74 -22.77
C LEU A 17 19.30 5.26 -23.06
N GLY A 18 18.38 4.36 -22.70
CA GLY A 18 18.53 2.94 -22.91
C GLY A 18 18.58 2.54 -24.39
N CYS A 19 17.71 3.12 -25.21
CA CYS A 19 17.72 2.92 -26.67
C CYS A 19 18.98 3.50 -27.31
N SER A 20 19.46 4.65 -26.85
CA SER A 20 20.66 5.30 -27.38
C SER A 20 21.94 4.52 -27.08
N ALA A 21 22.00 3.83 -25.93
CA ALA A 21 23.17 3.05 -25.53
C ALA A 21 23.25 1.66 -26.20
N GLY A 22 22.11 1.08 -26.61
CA GLY A 22 22.03 -0.27 -27.15
C GLY A 22 22.48 -1.35 -26.16
N GLY A 23 22.50 -2.63 -26.59
CA GLY A 23 22.97 -3.75 -25.77
C GLY A 23 22.28 -3.83 -24.40
N LEU A 24 23.07 -3.77 -23.30
CA LEU A 24 22.55 -3.74 -21.93
C LEU A 24 21.69 -2.50 -21.62
N GLY A 25 21.80 -1.44 -22.42
CA GLY A 25 20.93 -0.26 -22.35
C GLY A 25 19.45 -0.60 -22.55
N LEU A 26 19.13 -1.70 -23.24
CA LEU A 26 17.74 -2.18 -23.37
C LEU A 26 17.12 -2.54 -22.01
N MET A 27 17.91 -2.96 -21.01
CA MET A 27 17.41 -3.18 -19.65
C MET A 27 16.98 -1.86 -18.99
N VAL A 28 17.70 -0.77 -19.26
CA VAL A 28 17.36 0.58 -18.78
C VAL A 28 16.09 1.07 -19.46
N ALA A 29 15.93 0.81 -20.77
CA ALA A 29 14.70 1.14 -21.48
C ALA A 29 13.49 0.35 -20.94
N TRP A 30 13.68 -0.94 -20.65
CA TRP A 30 12.64 -1.78 -20.04
C TRP A 30 12.26 -1.30 -18.63
N LEU A 31 13.22 -0.88 -17.79
CA LEU A 31 12.92 -0.20 -16.54
C LEU A 31 12.08 1.07 -16.78
N GLY A 32 12.42 1.85 -17.81
CA GLY A 32 11.66 3.03 -18.22
C GLY A 32 10.21 2.72 -18.59
N VAL A 33 9.94 1.60 -19.27
CA VAL A 33 8.57 1.13 -19.54
C VAL A 33 7.79 0.93 -18.24
N GLY A 34 8.40 0.32 -17.22
CA GLY A 34 7.75 0.16 -15.91
C GLY A 34 7.40 1.49 -15.24
N PHE A 35 8.24 2.52 -15.37
CA PHE A 35 7.93 3.88 -14.93
C PHE A 35 6.76 4.50 -15.71
N ILE A 36 6.71 4.34 -17.05
CA ILE A 36 5.59 4.83 -17.85
C ILE A 36 4.27 4.19 -17.38
N LEU A 37 4.24 2.86 -17.30
CA LEU A 37 3.05 2.14 -16.88
C LEU A 37 2.61 2.54 -15.47
N THR A 38 3.56 2.72 -14.54
CA THR A 38 3.28 3.25 -13.20
C THR A 38 2.66 4.64 -13.26
N GLY A 39 3.18 5.54 -14.11
CA GLY A 39 2.62 6.86 -14.36
C GLY A 39 1.18 6.80 -14.87
N LEU A 40 0.87 5.87 -15.77
CA LEU A 40 -0.50 5.62 -16.27
C LEU A 40 -1.42 5.08 -15.17
N GLY A 41 -0.91 4.23 -14.27
CA GLY A 41 -1.61 3.81 -13.05
C GLY A 41 -2.06 5.02 -12.24
N TYR A 42 -1.13 5.93 -11.95
CA TYR A 42 -1.44 7.19 -11.25
C TYR A 42 -2.35 8.15 -12.02
N ALA A 43 -2.49 7.98 -13.35
CA ALA A 43 -3.31 8.83 -14.22
C ALA A 43 -4.77 8.39 -14.33
N GLY A 44 -5.13 7.20 -13.83
CA GLY A 44 -6.53 6.76 -13.75
C GLY A 44 -6.77 5.26 -13.86
N ILE A 45 -5.79 4.47 -14.33
CA ILE A 45 -5.94 3.01 -14.39
C ILE A 45 -5.98 2.39 -12.98
N ASP A 46 -5.36 3.08 -12.02
CA ASP A 46 -5.21 2.68 -10.62
C ASP A 46 -4.26 1.47 -10.43
N ALA A 47 -4.23 0.90 -9.24
CA ALA A 47 -3.40 -0.23 -8.83
C ALA A 47 -3.55 -1.47 -9.71
N ARG A 48 -4.66 -1.58 -10.47
CA ARG A 48 -4.91 -2.65 -11.43
C ARG A 48 -3.85 -2.75 -12.52
N ILE A 49 -3.11 -1.68 -12.80
CA ILE A 49 -2.03 -1.70 -13.81
C ILE A 49 -0.96 -2.76 -13.50
N TYR A 50 -0.70 -3.02 -12.22
CA TYR A 50 0.25 -4.06 -11.81
C TYR A 50 -0.35 -5.47 -11.86
N GLY A 51 -1.67 -5.61 -11.95
CA GLY A 51 -2.33 -6.91 -12.03
C GLY A 51 -2.27 -7.74 -10.75
N LYS A 52 -1.93 -7.15 -9.58
CA LYS A 52 -1.87 -7.88 -8.31
C LYS A 52 -3.24 -8.46 -7.96
N ASN A 53 -3.28 -9.77 -7.74
CA ASN A 53 -4.52 -10.48 -7.43
C ASN A 53 -4.80 -10.49 -5.91
N GLU A 54 -5.87 -11.20 -5.51
CA GLU A 54 -6.27 -11.34 -4.11
C GLU A 54 -5.30 -12.18 -3.25
N THR A 55 -4.55 -13.10 -3.88
CA THR A 55 -3.50 -13.89 -3.20
C THR A 55 -2.19 -13.13 -3.05
N GLY A 56 -2.09 -11.92 -3.61
CA GLY A 56 -0.88 -11.10 -3.58
C GLY A 56 0.15 -11.47 -4.65
N ASP A 57 -0.22 -12.32 -5.60
CA ASP A 57 0.60 -12.70 -6.73
C ASP A 57 0.37 -11.78 -7.95
N PHE A 58 1.39 -11.71 -8.81
CA PHE A 58 1.30 -11.04 -10.11
C PHE A 58 1.17 -12.07 -11.23
N PRO A 59 0.34 -11.80 -12.25
CA PRO A 59 0.29 -12.63 -13.44
C PRO A 59 1.61 -12.54 -14.21
N TRP A 60 1.94 -13.57 -14.98
CA TRP A 60 3.20 -13.67 -15.72
C TRP A 60 3.47 -12.46 -16.62
N TRP A 61 2.42 -11.90 -17.25
CA TRP A 61 2.56 -10.74 -18.12
C TRP A 61 3.02 -9.51 -17.34
N SER A 62 2.56 -9.35 -16.10
CA SER A 62 2.92 -8.22 -15.24
C SER A 62 4.36 -8.37 -14.79
N ILE A 63 4.74 -9.58 -14.35
CA ILE A 63 6.13 -9.89 -14.02
C ILE A 63 7.02 -9.56 -15.22
N MET A 64 6.69 -10.02 -16.42
CA MET A 64 7.48 -9.73 -17.61
C MET A 64 7.52 -8.23 -17.95
N LEU A 65 6.45 -7.46 -17.84
CA LEU A 65 6.50 -6.02 -18.15
C LEU A 65 7.25 -5.22 -17.08
N TYR A 66 7.08 -5.58 -15.81
CA TYR A 66 7.58 -4.82 -14.68
C TYR A 66 8.85 -5.38 -14.04
N MET A 67 9.44 -6.50 -14.50
CA MET A 67 10.54 -7.17 -13.79
C MET A 67 11.66 -6.20 -13.36
N PRO A 68 12.25 -5.36 -14.24
CA PRO A 68 13.29 -4.43 -13.80
C PRO A 68 12.76 -3.38 -12.82
N PHE A 69 11.51 -2.95 -13.00
CA PHE A 69 10.85 -1.98 -12.13
C PHE A 69 10.54 -2.56 -10.74
N PHE A 70 10.13 -3.82 -10.65
CA PHE A 70 9.93 -4.52 -9.37
C PHE A 70 11.26 -4.73 -8.66
N CYS A 71 12.33 -5.10 -9.38
CA CYS A 71 13.68 -5.16 -8.80
C CYS A 71 14.13 -3.79 -8.27
N TYR A 72 13.92 -2.73 -9.04
CA TYR A 72 14.19 -1.34 -8.62
C TYR A 72 13.39 -0.97 -7.37
N THR A 73 12.08 -1.22 -7.37
CA THR A 73 11.16 -0.90 -6.28
C THR A 73 11.52 -1.67 -5.01
N LEU A 74 11.93 -2.94 -5.14
CA LEU A 74 12.41 -3.75 -4.02
C LEU A 74 13.76 -3.23 -3.48
N ALA A 75 14.71 -2.93 -4.36
CA ALA A 75 16.01 -2.39 -3.97
C ALA A 75 15.89 -1.04 -3.27
N THR A 76 15.07 -0.14 -3.82
CA THR A 76 14.80 1.16 -3.19
C THR A 76 14.14 1.00 -1.83
N TRP A 77 13.18 0.08 -1.68
CA TRP A 77 12.60 -0.25 -0.39
C TRP A 77 13.67 -0.72 0.60
N HIS A 78 14.54 -1.66 0.24
CA HIS A 78 15.63 -2.13 1.10
C HIS A 78 16.55 -1.00 1.55
N VAL A 79 16.97 -0.13 0.63
CA VAL A 79 17.81 1.04 0.94
C VAL A 79 17.08 1.98 1.90
N VAL A 80 15.81 2.30 1.62
CA VAL A 80 15.01 3.17 2.49
C VAL A 80 14.87 2.56 3.89
N GLN A 81 14.68 1.25 4.02
CA GLN A 81 14.59 0.59 5.33
C GLN A 81 15.89 0.61 6.12
N CYS A 82 17.04 0.62 5.45
CA CYS A 82 18.33 0.78 6.11
C CYS A 82 18.56 2.23 6.61
N LEU A 83 17.90 3.21 6.00
CA LEU A 83 18.10 4.63 6.30
C LEU A 83 17.04 5.22 7.24
N ILE A 84 15.81 4.72 7.19
CA ILE A 84 14.71 5.21 8.02
C ILE A 84 14.93 4.85 9.48
N ARG A 85 14.84 5.85 10.34
CA ARG A 85 14.85 5.71 11.81
C ARG A 85 13.42 5.80 12.35
N GLU A 86 12.58 4.87 11.95
CA GLU A 86 11.20 4.73 12.44
C GLU A 86 10.94 3.31 12.92
N ARG A 87 10.02 3.16 13.88
CA ARG A 87 9.54 1.84 14.30
C ARG A 87 8.85 1.15 13.13
N SER A 88 9.14 -0.13 12.94
CA SER A 88 8.63 -0.94 11.83
C SER A 88 7.10 -1.04 11.86
N TYR A 89 6.53 -1.15 13.05
CA TYR A 89 5.08 -1.16 13.30
C TYR A 89 4.76 -0.59 14.68
N ASP A 90 3.49 -0.29 14.91
CA ASP A 90 2.94 0.21 16.18
C ASP A 90 1.58 -0.40 16.47
N TRP A 91 1.33 -0.73 17.74
CA TRP A 91 0.01 -1.13 18.23
C TRP A 91 -0.92 0.08 18.34
N ILE A 92 -2.07 0.00 17.69
CA ILE A 92 -3.11 1.03 17.72
C ILE A 92 -4.14 0.71 18.80
N THR A 93 -4.63 -0.53 18.81
CA THR A 93 -5.51 -1.12 19.84
C THR A 93 -4.89 -2.43 20.34
N GLY A 94 -5.61 -3.21 21.16
CA GLY A 94 -5.13 -4.52 21.63
C GLY A 94 -5.04 -5.60 20.56
N ASP A 95 -5.66 -5.38 19.40
CA ASP A 95 -5.81 -6.33 18.29
C ASP A 95 -5.45 -5.74 16.92
N LEU A 96 -5.10 -4.45 16.84
CA LEU A 96 -4.74 -3.77 15.59
C LEU A 96 -3.30 -3.25 15.64
N ILE A 97 -2.51 -3.67 14.67
CA ILE A 97 -1.13 -3.23 14.44
C ILE A 97 -1.06 -2.52 13.08
N VAL A 98 -0.38 -1.37 13.02
CA VAL A 98 -0.16 -0.62 11.77
C VAL A 98 1.33 -0.40 11.55
N GLY A 99 1.82 -0.62 10.33
CA GLY A 99 3.24 -0.46 10.04
C GLY A 99 3.60 -0.34 8.56
N ARG A 100 4.91 -0.22 8.33
CA ARG A 100 5.50 -0.30 6.98
C ARG A 100 5.62 -1.75 6.56
N ARG A 101 5.86 -2.00 5.27
CA ARG A 101 6.24 -3.34 4.82
C ARG A 101 7.45 -3.82 5.64
N LEU A 102 7.43 -5.09 6.06
CA LEU A 102 8.37 -5.65 7.01
C LEU A 102 9.34 -6.62 6.34
N TRP A 103 10.52 -6.75 6.96
CA TRP A 103 11.36 -7.92 6.72
C TRP A 103 10.72 -9.14 7.38
N LYS A 104 10.96 -10.35 6.84
CA LYS A 104 10.41 -11.60 7.40
C LYS A 104 10.63 -11.75 8.92
N ARG A 105 11.80 -11.33 9.41
CA ARG A 105 12.19 -11.39 10.83
C ARG A 105 11.55 -10.34 11.74
N GLU A 106 10.87 -9.34 11.16
CA GLU A 106 10.25 -8.25 11.92
C GLU A 106 8.77 -8.46 12.18
N TYR A 107 8.16 -9.51 11.61
CA TYR A 107 6.74 -9.76 11.79
C TYR A 107 6.41 -9.94 13.27
N PRO A 108 5.39 -9.22 13.80
CA PRO A 108 5.00 -9.38 15.18
C PRO A 108 4.56 -10.83 15.44
N GLU A 109 4.91 -11.35 16.62
CA GLU A 109 4.47 -12.66 17.06
C GLU A 109 2.93 -12.67 17.19
N ASN A 110 2.31 -13.79 16.82
CA ASN A 110 0.87 -14.03 16.93
C ASN A 110 -0.03 -13.18 16.01
N VAL A 111 0.52 -12.51 14.98
CA VAL A 111 -0.32 -11.92 13.93
C VAL A 111 -1.10 -13.03 13.24
N GLN A 112 -2.43 -12.87 13.18
CA GLN A 112 -3.34 -13.84 12.58
C GLN A 112 -3.85 -13.39 11.22
N ILE A 113 -3.89 -12.06 10.99
CA ILE A 113 -4.34 -11.47 9.74
C ILE A 113 -3.33 -10.43 9.25
N VAL A 114 -2.92 -10.51 7.98
CA VAL A 114 -2.11 -9.48 7.31
C VAL A 114 -2.93 -8.84 6.20
N VAL A 115 -3.06 -7.52 6.25
CA VAL A 115 -3.67 -6.70 5.22
C VAL A 115 -2.56 -5.93 4.48
N ASP A 116 -2.26 -6.36 3.27
CA ASP A 116 -1.26 -5.74 2.42
C ASP A 116 -1.91 -4.75 1.45
N LEU A 117 -1.57 -3.48 1.64
CA LEU A 117 -2.09 -2.37 0.84
C LEU A 117 -1.21 -2.00 -0.36
N THR A 118 -0.09 -2.71 -0.54
CA THR A 118 0.85 -2.44 -1.64
C THR A 118 0.33 -3.03 -2.94
N ALA A 119 0.44 -2.26 -4.02
CA ALA A 119 0.17 -2.74 -5.37
C ALA A 119 1.44 -3.24 -6.05
N GLU A 120 2.59 -2.78 -5.57
CA GLU A 120 3.90 -2.86 -6.22
C GLU A 120 4.82 -3.93 -5.61
N PHE A 121 4.46 -4.53 -4.47
CA PHE A 121 5.27 -5.53 -3.76
C PHE A 121 4.56 -6.87 -3.65
N HIS A 122 5.35 -7.94 -3.58
CA HIS A 122 4.92 -9.23 -3.06
C HIS A 122 5.23 -9.34 -1.56
N GLU A 123 4.34 -10.02 -0.84
CA GLU A 123 4.67 -10.56 0.47
C GLU A 123 5.36 -11.93 0.37
N PRO A 124 6.39 -12.22 1.19
CA PRO A 124 7.06 -13.51 1.14
C PRO A 124 6.09 -14.63 1.51
N LYS A 125 6.00 -15.68 0.69
CA LYS A 125 5.09 -16.82 0.94
C LYS A 125 5.22 -17.42 2.34
N SER A 126 6.45 -17.52 2.85
CA SER A 126 6.70 -18.05 4.19
C SER A 126 6.15 -17.20 5.35
N VAL A 127 5.78 -15.95 5.10
CA VAL A 127 5.10 -15.09 6.09
C VAL A 127 3.60 -15.37 6.06
N ILE A 128 3.03 -15.51 4.86
CA ILE A 128 1.58 -15.61 4.66
C ILE A 128 1.04 -17.04 4.70
N GLU A 129 1.92 -18.06 4.68
CA GLU A 129 1.52 -19.48 4.60
C GLU A 129 0.60 -19.94 5.75
N ASN A 130 0.76 -19.38 6.96
CA ASN A 130 -0.01 -19.76 8.14
C ASN A 130 -0.82 -18.60 8.73
N ILE A 131 -1.06 -17.56 7.94
CA ILE A 131 -1.73 -16.32 8.37
C ILE A 131 -2.81 -15.99 7.35
N ALA A 132 -3.97 -15.52 7.80
CA ALA A 132 -4.98 -15.03 6.88
C ALA A 132 -4.45 -13.79 6.16
N TYR A 133 -4.33 -13.86 4.83
CA TYR A 133 -3.75 -12.80 4.03
C TYR A 133 -4.81 -12.12 3.16
N ILE A 134 -4.85 -10.79 3.20
CA ILE A 134 -5.77 -9.96 2.43
C ILE A 134 -4.96 -8.97 1.60
N SER A 135 -4.97 -9.15 0.28
CA SER A 135 -4.42 -8.21 -0.69
C SER A 135 -5.47 -7.14 -1.03
N LEU A 136 -5.20 -5.88 -0.67
CA LEU A 136 -6.00 -4.73 -1.08
C LEU A 136 -5.08 -3.70 -1.76
N PRO A 137 -4.71 -3.88 -3.04
CA PRO A 137 -3.77 -3.02 -3.73
C PRO A 137 -4.25 -1.57 -3.84
N ILE A 138 -3.48 -0.61 -3.30
CA ILE A 138 -3.77 0.83 -3.38
C ILE A 138 -2.49 1.57 -3.78
N LEU A 139 -2.57 2.44 -4.78
CA LEU A 139 -1.47 3.34 -5.14
C LEU A 139 -1.19 4.36 -4.04
N ASP A 140 0.04 4.85 -3.97
CA ASP A 140 0.37 5.81 -2.93
C ASP A 140 -0.43 7.12 -3.06
N GLY A 141 -0.90 7.64 -1.94
CA GLY A 141 -1.80 8.80 -1.89
C GLY A 141 -3.20 8.60 -2.51
N HIS A 142 -3.53 7.40 -3.00
CA HIS A 142 -4.86 7.06 -3.51
C HIS A 142 -5.77 6.50 -2.41
N ILE A 143 -7.04 6.35 -2.76
CA ILE A 143 -8.10 5.76 -1.94
C ILE A 143 -8.45 4.39 -2.54
N PRO A 144 -8.89 3.42 -1.73
CA PRO A 144 -9.32 2.13 -2.25
C PRO A 144 -10.65 2.26 -2.99
N GLU A 145 -10.95 1.25 -3.81
CA GLU A 145 -12.29 1.05 -4.33
C GLU A 145 -13.24 0.59 -3.20
N ILE A 146 -14.40 1.23 -3.08
CA ILE A 146 -15.31 1.08 -1.93
C ILE A 146 -15.73 -0.38 -1.73
N HIS A 147 -16.08 -1.10 -2.80
CA HIS A 147 -16.53 -2.49 -2.68
C HIS A 147 -15.39 -3.39 -2.16
N ARG A 148 -14.19 -3.32 -2.76
CA ARG A 148 -13.02 -4.10 -2.34
C ARG A 148 -12.59 -3.77 -0.92
N MET A 149 -12.69 -2.50 -0.54
CA MET A 149 -12.42 -2.05 0.82
C MET A 149 -13.41 -2.65 1.81
N ASN A 150 -14.72 -2.58 1.52
CA ASN A 150 -15.73 -3.17 2.40
C ASN A 150 -15.55 -4.68 2.51
N ASP A 151 -15.32 -5.38 1.40
CA ASP A 151 -15.04 -6.83 1.40
C ASP A 151 -13.81 -7.19 2.23
N ALA A 152 -12.74 -6.40 2.13
CA ALA A 152 -11.53 -6.58 2.92
C ALA A 152 -11.80 -6.35 4.41
N LEU A 153 -12.50 -5.27 4.76
CA LEU A 153 -12.84 -4.93 6.14
C LEU A 153 -13.85 -5.91 6.77
N ASP A 154 -14.79 -6.46 5.99
CA ASP A 154 -15.76 -7.44 6.45
C ASP A 154 -15.11 -8.79 6.82
N LYS A 155 -13.93 -9.09 6.24
CA LYS A 155 -13.12 -10.26 6.62
C LYS A 155 -12.36 -10.06 7.94
N LEU A 156 -12.29 -8.84 8.48
CA LEU A 156 -11.57 -8.52 9.72
C LEU A 156 -12.49 -8.64 10.94
N THR A 157 -12.88 -9.87 11.29
CA THR A 157 -13.86 -10.12 12.36
C THR A 157 -13.23 -10.42 13.72
N SER A 158 -12.05 -11.06 13.77
CA SER A 158 -11.36 -11.41 15.00
C SER A 158 -9.88 -11.71 14.75
N GLY A 159 -9.05 -11.56 15.79
CA GLY A 159 -7.63 -11.86 15.75
C GLY A 159 -6.73 -10.63 15.56
N ILE A 160 -5.46 -10.79 15.91
CA ILE A 160 -4.46 -9.71 15.79
C ILE A 160 -4.23 -9.42 14.31
N THR A 161 -4.64 -8.23 13.89
CA THR A 161 -4.58 -7.78 12.50
C THR A 161 -3.41 -6.84 12.31
N TYR A 162 -2.58 -7.12 11.31
CA TYR A 162 -1.51 -6.27 10.86
C TYR A 162 -1.84 -5.61 9.53
N ILE A 163 -2.00 -4.29 9.52
CA ILE A 163 -2.25 -3.50 8.31
C ILE A 163 -0.99 -2.75 7.91
N HIS A 164 -0.51 -2.97 6.69
CA HIS A 164 0.69 -2.28 6.19
C HIS A 164 0.56 -1.76 4.77
N CYS A 165 1.43 -0.81 4.44
CA CYS A 165 1.72 -0.39 3.07
C CYS A 165 3.24 -0.26 2.90
N GLY A 166 3.74 0.49 1.91
CA GLY A 166 5.19 0.66 1.73
C GLY A 166 5.90 1.21 2.98
N GLN A 167 5.42 2.34 3.53
CA GLN A 167 6.04 3.04 4.68
C GLN A 167 5.15 3.11 5.94
N GLY A 168 3.91 2.62 5.86
CA GLY A 168 3.02 2.58 7.02
C GLY A 168 2.50 3.94 7.45
N HIS A 169 2.25 4.83 6.47
CA HIS A 169 1.74 6.18 6.71
C HIS A 169 0.32 6.33 6.14
N GLY A 170 0.14 6.90 4.95
CA GLY A 170 -1.18 7.31 4.43
C GLY A 170 -2.16 6.15 4.18
N ARG A 171 -1.78 5.18 3.33
CA ARG A 171 -2.65 4.04 2.97
C ARG A 171 -3.06 3.21 4.19
N SER A 172 -2.08 2.79 4.99
CA SER A 172 -2.32 1.97 6.19
C SER A 172 -3.10 2.73 7.26
N GLY A 173 -2.82 4.04 7.44
CA GLY A 173 -3.59 4.88 8.33
C GLY A 173 -5.05 5.05 7.91
N LEU A 174 -5.32 5.15 6.60
CA LEU A 174 -6.69 5.28 6.11
C LEU A 174 -7.51 4.02 6.42
N ILE A 175 -6.98 2.84 6.08
CA ILE A 175 -7.69 1.58 6.31
C ILE A 175 -7.85 1.30 7.81
N ALA A 176 -6.83 1.59 8.62
CA ALA A 176 -6.93 1.48 10.08
C ALA A 176 -8.01 2.41 10.65
N ALA A 177 -8.09 3.67 10.20
CA ALA A 177 -9.14 4.61 10.63
C ALA A 177 -10.54 4.10 10.29
N LEU A 178 -10.73 3.57 9.08
CA LEU A 178 -12.01 3.02 8.63
C LEU A 178 -12.41 1.78 9.41
N LEU A 179 -11.47 0.88 9.71
CA LEU A 179 -11.71 -0.29 10.55
C LEU A 179 -12.17 0.13 11.95
N LEU A 180 -11.45 1.04 12.60
CA LEU A 180 -11.79 1.53 13.94
C LEU A 180 -13.15 2.25 13.97
N ALA A 181 -13.50 2.97 12.90
CA ALA A 181 -14.82 3.56 12.74
C ALA A 181 -15.93 2.50 12.61
N ARG A 182 -15.72 1.43 11.83
CA ARG A 182 -16.68 0.32 11.71
C ARG A 182 -16.86 -0.43 13.03
N GLN A 183 -15.79 -0.55 13.82
CA GLN A 183 -15.83 -1.14 15.17
C GLN A 183 -16.46 -0.20 16.22
N GLY A 184 -16.82 1.04 15.86
CA GLY A 184 -17.43 2.01 16.78
C GLY A 184 -16.45 2.59 17.81
N ILE A 185 -15.15 2.32 17.69
CA ILE A 185 -14.10 2.83 18.58
C ILE A 185 -13.89 4.33 18.37
N ILE A 186 -14.05 4.79 17.13
CA ILE A 186 -13.90 6.20 16.75
C ILE A 186 -15.20 6.71 16.12
N ARG A 187 -15.59 7.95 16.47
CA ARG A 187 -16.83 8.58 15.99
C ARG A 187 -16.59 9.72 15.02
N THR A 188 -15.41 10.34 15.05
CA THR A 188 -15.06 11.45 14.15
C THR A 188 -13.75 11.20 13.39
N PRO A 189 -13.60 11.71 12.15
CA PRO A 189 -12.34 11.62 11.41
C PRO A 189 -11.16 12.24 12.17
N GLN A 190 -11.41 13.29 12.96
CA GLN A 190 -10.39 13.98 13.76
C GLN A 190 -9.88 13.10 14.89
N GLU A 191 -10.77 12.40 15.60
CA GLU A 191 -10.39 11.39 16.60
C GLU A 191 -9.50 10.31 15.99
N ALA A 192 -9.82 9.85 14.77
CA ALA A 192 -9.01 8.84 14.08
C ALA A 192 -7.58 9.33 13.87
N ILE A 193 -7.42 10.55 13.35
CA ILE A 193 -6.10 11.13 13.12
C ILE A 193 -5.35 11.34 14.43
N LEU A 194 -6.01 11.82 15.48
CA LEU A 194 -5.39 12.03 16.79
C LEU A 194 -4.90 10.72 17.40
N LEU A 195 -5.74 9.68 17.42
CA LEU A 195 -5.37 8.37 17.93
C LEU A 195 -4.19 7.78 17.14
N LEU A 196 -4.32 7.71 15.82
CA LEU A 196 -3.32 7.10 14.95
C LEU A 196 -1.97 7.83 15.03
N LYS A 197 -1.97 9.17 15.06
CA LYS A 197 -0.74 9.97 15.23
C LYS A 197 -0.14 9.84 16.63
N SER A 198 -0.96 9.73 17.68
CA SER A 198 -0.45 9.54 19.04
C SER A 198 0.35 8.24 19.18
N LYS A 199 -0.03 7.20 18.44
CA LYS A 199 0.66 5.90 18.41
C LYS A 199 1.77 5.86 17.38
N ARG A 200 1.58 6.45 16.20
CA ARG A 200 2.51 6.45 15.07
C ARG A 200 2.65 7.87 14.48
N PRO A 201 3.59 8.71 14.98
CA PRO A 201 3.64 10.15 14.69
C PRO A 201 3.74 10.55 13.22
N LYS A 202 4.37 9.71 12.38
CA LYS A 202 4.51 9.97 10.93
C LYS A 202 3.31 9.56 10.09
N LEU A 203 2.30 8.94 10.71
CA LEU A 203 1.06 8.62 10.03
C LEU A 203 0.33 9.91 9.65
N GLY A 204 0.01 10.03 8.36
CA GLY A 204 -0.71 11.19 7.84
C GLY A 204 -1.46 10.83 6.58
N LEU A 205 -2.74 11.21 6.53
CA LEU A 205 -3.56 11.07 5.35
C LEU A 205 -3.32 12.25 4.40
N THR A 206 -3.35 11.99 3.10
CA THR A 206 -3.49 13.07 2.12
C THR A 206 -4.87 13.71 2.26
N ALA A 207 -5.05 14.92 1.71
CA ALA A 207 -6.37 15.58 1.71
C ALA A 207 -7.46 14.69 1.09
N LYS A 208 -7.14 14.01 -0.03
CA LYS A 208 -8.04 13.07 -0.70
C LYS A 208 -8.41 11.87 0.19
N GLN A 209 -7.44 11.32 0.91
CA GLN A 209 -7.69 10.20 1.83
C GLN A 209 -8.51 10.63 3.04
N PHE A 210 -8.26 11.82 3.58
CA PHE A 210 -9.04 12.36 4.70
C PHE A 210 -10.48 12.66 4.30
N GLU A 211 -10.69 13.27 3.13
CA GLU A 211 -12.04 13.51 2.58
C GLU A 211 -12.81 12.20 2.40
N PHE A 212 -12.16 11.18 1.86
CA PHE A 212 -12.75 9.85 1.72
C PHE A 212 -13.11 9.21 3.07
N LEU A 213 -12.25 9.35 4.09
CA LEU A 213 -12.56 8.92 5.46
C LEU A 213 -13.84 9.61 5.99
N CYS A 214 -13.95 10.93 5.82
CA CYS A 214 -15.14 11.69 6.22
C CYS A 214 -16.41 11.14 5.55
N GLN A 215 -16.39 10.94 4.23
CA GLN A 215 -17.52 10.43 3.46
C GLN A 215 -17.95 9.03 3.93
N GLN A 216 -17.00 8.12 4.14
CA GLN A 216 -17.30 6.75 4.58
C GLN A 216 -17.84 6.70 6.00
N MET A 217 -17.28 7.49 6.93
CA MET A 217 -17.77 7.54 8.31
C MET A 217 -19.21 8.09 8.39
N GLN A 218 -19.56 9.09 7.58
CA GLN A 218 -20.94 9.58 7.48
C GLN A 218 -21.90 8.48 7.00
N GLN A 219 -21.49 7.68 6.01
CA GLN A 219 -22.29 6.56 5.52
C GLN A 219 -22.47 5.47 6.58
N TYR A 220 -21.44 5.16 7.36
CA TYR A 220 -21.53 4.18 8.46
C TYR A 220 -22.51 4.63 9.55
N GLN A 221 -22.48 5.92 9.91
CA GLN A 221 -23.42 6.49 10.89
C GLN A 221 -24.87 6.49 10.39
N GLN A 222 -25.10 6.72 9.09
CA GLN A 222 -26.44 6.66 8.50
C GLN A 222 -27.01 5.24 8.50
N LYS A 223 -26.19 4.20 8.27
CA LYS A 223 -26.63 2.80 8.30
C LYS A 223 -26.91 2.26 9.71
N GLN A 224 -26.40 2.93 10.74
CA GLN A 224 -26.58 2.55 12.15
C GLN A 224 -27.78 3.25 12.81
N ARG A 225 -28.46 4.16 12.10
CA ARG A 225 -29.70 4.82 12.52
C ARG A 225 -30.90 4.12 11.90
#